data_AF-A0A7C7U002-F1
#
_entry.id   AF-A0A7C7U002-F1
#
_cell.length_a   1.000
_cell.length_b   1.000
_cell.length_c   1.000
_cell.angle_alpha   90.00
_cell.angle_beta   90.00
_cell.angle_gamma   90.00
#
_symmetry.space_group_name_H-M   'P 1'
#
loop_
_entity.id
_entity.type
_entity.pdbx_description
1 polymer ?
#
loop_
_entity_poly.entity_id
_entity_poly.type
_entity_poly.pdbx_seq_one_letter_code
_entity_poly.pdbx_strand_id
1 'polypeptide(L)'
;MQPESETRFEVLSRICNAVLIASALLALPAVGISLARIETLGWQPVMGLQVLVALAVWAVMLFRRRLSYGVRSWFTIGVLVSVPLSGVASFGLASSAGAWIPFAGILGAILLGHRAGVLVLLSTILASVVIGTSVMVDHGLPGFDLVAYMTSGFAWAIQVITWLMVGGVSVTAIGVLNSYFVASVAATKQQAEALEQSQREYREIFENMVDTV
;
A
#
# COMPACT_ATOMS: atom_id res chain seq x y z
N MET A 1 30.32 7.17 4.97
CA MET A 1 29.45 5.99 4.83
C MET A 1 28.05 6.19 5.45
N GLN A 2 27.46 7.39 5.39
CA GLN A 2 26.11 7.71 5.94
C GLN A 2 24.97 8.08 4.94
N PRO A 3 25.11 8.12 3.59
CA PRO A 3 24.04 8.67 2.74
C PRO A 3 22.90 7.69 2.33
N GLU A 4 23.12 6.37 2.34
CA GLU A 4 22.14 5.43 1.77
C GLU A 4 20.90 5.21 2.66
N SER A 5 21.06 5.20 3.99
CA SER A 5 19.96 4.97 4.93
C SER A 5 19.00 6.15 5.01
N GLU A 6 19.52 7.37 4.97
CA GLU A 6 18.72 8.62 4.94
C GLU A 6 17.93 8.70 3.64
N THR A 7 18.57 8.44 2.49
CA THR A 7 17.93 8.45 1.18
C THR A 7 16.76 7.46 1.14
N ARG A 8 16.95 6.22 1.60
CA ARG A 8 15.89 5.19 1.62
C ARG A 8 14.70 5.62 2.47
N PHE A 9 14.93 6.15 3.67
CA PHE A 9 13.85 6.59 4.56
C PHE A 9 13.01 7.70 3.93
N GLU A 10 13.66 8.65 3.24
CA GLU A 10 12.98 9.72 2.52
C GLU A 10 12.07 9.18 1.41
N VAL A 11 12.56 8.21 0.61
CA VAL A 11 11.75 7.56 -0.44
C VAL A 11 10.49 6.94 0.16
N LEU A 12 10.66 6.12 1.19
CA LEU A 12 9.56 5.39 1.80
C LEU A 12 8.55 6.33 2.45
N SER A 13 9.02 7.40 3.09
CA SER A 13 8.18 8.45 3.66
C SER A 13 7.39 9.19 2.58
N ARG A 14 8.01 9.47 1.43
CA ARG A 14 7.35 10.08 0.27
C ARG A 14 6.26 9.16 -0.31
N ILE A 15 6.56 7.87 -0.49
CA ILE A 15 5.58 6.88 -0.94
C ILE A 15 4.41 6.81 0.05
N CYS A 16 4.68 6.64 1.35
CA CYS A 16 3.63 6.58 2.38
C CYS A 16 2.73 7.82 2.36
N ASN A 17 3.30 9.02 2.22
CA ASN A 17 2.52 10.25 2.13
C ASN A 17 1.68 10.32 0.86
N ALA A 18 2.21 9.88 -0.28
CA ALA A 18 1.45 9.82 -1.53
C ALA A 18 0.26 8.87 -1.42
N VAL A 19 0.46 7.67 -0.84
CA VAL A 19 -0.61 6.70 -0.59
C VAL A 19 -1.67 7.29 0.35
N LEU A 20 -1.25 7.93 1.45
CA LEU A 20 -2.18 8.54 2.40
C LEU A 20 -3.03 9.64 1.76
N ILE A 21 -2.42 10.50 0.95
CA ILE A 21 -3.13 11.57 0.22
C ILE A 21 -4.10 10.99 -0.79
N ALA A 22 -3.66 10.02 -1.61
CA ALA A 22 -4.52 9.35 -2.57
C ALA A 22 -5.71 8.66 -1.88
N SER A 23 -5.45 7.98 -0.77
CA SER A 23 -6.48 7.33 0.05
C SER A 23 -7.50 8.34 0.59
N ALA A 24 -7.05 9.49 1.11
CA ALA A 24 -7.95 10.52 1.63
C ALA A 24 -8.83 11.14 0.52
N LEU A 25 -8.24 11.42 -0.64
CA LEU A 25 -8.97 11.98 -1.78
C LEU A 25 -10.02 11.00 -2.32
N LEU A 26 -9.71 9.70 -2.38
CA LEU A 26 -10.62 8.67 -2.88
C LEU A 26 -11.63 8.19 -1.82
N ALA A 27 -11.35 8.37 -0.52
CA ALA A 27 -12.25 7.95 0.54
C ALA A 27 -13.59 8.70 0.50
N LEU A 28 -13.61 10.00 0.19
CA LEU A 28 -14.85 10.78 0.11
C LEU A 28 -15.80 10.27 -0.98
N PRO A 29 -15.39 10.18 -2.28
CA PRO A 29 -16.28 9.66 -3.30
C PRO A 29 -16.62 8.18 -3.05
N ALA A 30 -15.69 7.37 -2.53
CA ALA A 30 -15.96 5.97 -2.21
C ALA A 30 -17.06 5.81 -1.14
N VAL A 31 -17.00 6.59 -0.05
CA VAL A 31 -18.04 6.60 0.98
C VAL A 31 -19.35 7.17 0.44
N GLY A 32 -19.31 8.25 -0.35
CA GLY A 32 -20.51 8.81 -0.97
C GLY A 32 -21.25 7.79 -1.84
N ILE A 33 -20.52 7.06 -2.69
CA ILE A 33 -21.08 5.98 -3.51
C ILE A 33 -21.58 4.81 -2.65
N SER A 34 -20.87 4.48 -1.57
CA SER A 34 -21.29 3.43 -0.65
C SER A 34 -22.62 3.77 0.03
N LEU A 35 -22.76 5.00 0.53
CA LEU A 35 -23.99 5.48 1.18
C LEU A 35 -25.15 5.65 0.19
N ALA A 36 -24.87 5.99 -1.08
CA ALA A 36 -25.89 6.04 -2.13
C ALA A 36 -26.57 4.66 -2.35
N ARG A 37 -25.94 3.56 -1.91
CA ARG A 37 -26.51 2.21 -1.99
C ARG A 37 -27.44 1.86 -0.82
N ILE A 38 -27.67 2.76 0.14
CA ILE A 38 -28.61 2.51 1.24
C ILE A 38 -30.03 2.27 0.71
N GLU A 39 -30.40 2.93 -0.39
CA GLU A 39 -31.71 2.75 -1.02
C GLU A 39 -31.92 1.32 -1.56
N THR A 40 -30.85 0.65 -2.00
CA THR A 40 -30.94 -0.69 -2.62
C THR A 40 -30.59 -1.83 -1.66
N LEU A 41 -29.71 -1.62 -0.69
CA LEU A 41 -29.21 -2.66 0.23
C LEU A 41 -29.71 -2.50 1.66
N GLY A 42 -30.40 -1.39 1.95
CA GLY A 42 -30.59 -0.93 3.30
C GLY A 42 -29.28 -0.49 3.95
N TRP A 43 -29.37 -0.16 5.24
CA TRP A 43 -28.20 0.12 6.05
C TRP A 43 -27.44 -1.16 6.35
N GLN A 44 -26.13 -1.15 6.05
CA GLN A 44 -25.23 -2.26 6.37
C GLN A 44 -24.16 -1.77 7.35
N PRO A 45 -23.79 -2.54 8.40
CA PRO A 45 -22.77 -2.12 9.38
C PRO A 45 -21.43 -1.69 8.77
N VAL A 46 -21.07 -2.29 7.63
CA VAL A 46 -19.87 -1.94 6.86
C VAL A 46 -19.86 -0.49 6.37
N MET A 47 -21.02 0.11 6.08
CA MET A 47 -21.10 1.51 5.67
C MET A 47 -20.68 2.44 6.81
N GLY A 48 -21.13 2.15 8.03
CA GLY A 48 -20.70 2.88 9.23
C GLY A 48 -19.19 2.75 9.48
N LEU A 49 -18.63 1.54 9.33
CA LEU A 49 -17.19 1.32 9.43
C LEU A 49 -16.42 2.11 8.37
N GLN A 50 -16.89 2.13 7.12
CA GLN A 50 -16.26 2.88 6.04
C GLN A 50 -16.26 4.39 6.29
N VAL A 51 -17.35 4.94 6.84
CA VAL A 51 -17.40 6.35 7.28
C VAL A 51 -16.35 6.62 8.36
N LEU A 52 -16.27 5.76 9.39
CA LEU A 52 -15.28 5.91 10.46
C LEU A 52 -13.84 5.83 9.92
N VAL A 53 -13.56 4.89 9.03
CA VAL A 53 -12.25 4.74 8.38
C VAL A 53 -11.93 5.98 7.54
N ALA A 54 -12.88 6.51 6.77
CA ALA A 54 -12.67 7.72 5.98
C ALA A 54 -12.35 8.94 6.86
N LEU A 55 -13.07 9.12 7.97
CA LEU A 55 -12.79 10.17 8.94
C LEU A 55 -11.40 10.01 9.57
N ALA A 56 -11.02 8.78 9.93
CA ALA A 56 -9.69 8.48 10.46
C ALA A 56 -8.58 8.77 9.43
N VAL A 57 -8.78 8.39 8.16
CA VAL A 57 -7.83 8.67 7.07
C VAL A 57 -7.66 10.18 6.90
N TRP A 58 -8.75 10.94 6.90
CA TRP A 58 -8.70 12.40 6.83
C TRP A 58 -8.00 13.03 8.03
N ALA A 59 -8.27 12.56 9.25
CA ALA A 59 -7.58 13.03 10.45
C ALA A 59 -6.07 12.79 10.34
N VAL A 60 -5.64 11.57 10.01
CA VAL A 60 -4.22 11.24 9.83
C VAL A 60 -3.60 12.04 8.69
N MET A 61 -4.32 12.29 7.59
CA MET A 61 -3.88 13.12 6.48
C MET A 61 -3.65 14.58 6.89
N LEU A 62 -4.56 15.17 7.67
CA LEU A 62 -4.42 16.55 8.16
C LEU A 62 -3.25 16.69 9.15
N PHE A 63 -3.06 15.70 10.02
CA PHE A 63 -1.97 15.68 11.00
C PHE A 63 -0.67 15.03 10.49
N ARG A 64 -0.59 14.66 9.20
CA ARG A 64 0.53 13.86 8.63
C ARG A 64 1.92 14.47 8.80
N ARG A 65 2.01 15.80 8.99
CA ARG A 65 3.28 16.52 9.23
C ARG A 65 3.76 16.39 10.69
N ARG A 66 2.86 16.07 11.62
CA ARG A 66 3.16 15.88 13.05
C ARG A 66 3.35 14.40 13.43
N LEU A 67 2.94 13.49 12.55
CA LEU A 67 3.02 12.04 12.79
C LEU A 67 4.35 11.48 12.28
N SER A 68 4.93 10.57 13.05
CA SER A 68 6.13 9.83 12.64
C SER A 68 5.82 8.94 11.43
N TYR A 69 6.87 8.56 10.69
CA TYR A 69 6.73 7.61 9.59
C TYR A 69 6.06 6.30 10.03
N GLY A 70 6.49 5.73 11.15
CA GLY A 70 5.96 4.47 11.67
C GLY A 70 4.46 4.50 11.95
N VAL A 71 3.94 5.60 12.51
CA VAL A 71 2.49 5.74 12.76
C VAL A 71 1.72 5.78 11.43
N ARG A 72 2.20 6.57 10.46
CA ARG A 72 1.54 6.72 9.16
C ARG A 72 1.56 5.42 8.36
N SER A 73 2.67 4.69 8.36
CA SER A 73 2.78 3.42 7.63
C SER A 73 1.89 2.35 8.25
N TRP A 74 1.93 2.13 9.57
CA TRP A 74 1.04 1.17 10.24
C TRP A 74 -0.43 1.51 10.07
N PHE A 75 -0.79 2.79 10.21
CA PHE A 75 -2.16 3.25 9.98
C PHE A 75 -2.61 2.94 8.54
N THR A 76 -1.76 3.25 7.55
CA THR A 76 -2.05 2.99 6.13
C THR A 76 -2.30 1.50 5.91
N ILE A 77 -1.42 0.63 6.41
CA ILE A 77 -1.60 -0.83 6.30
C ILE A 77 -2.87 -1.30 7.01
N GLY A 78 -3.18 -0.78 8.21
CA GLY A 78 -4.40 -1.12 8.94
C GLY A 78 -5.68 -0.77 8.17
N VAL A 79 -5.71 0.37 7.48
CA VAL A 79 -6.81 0.75 6.59
C VAL A 79 -6.91 -0.21 5.40
N LEU A 80 -5.79 -0.53 4.76
CA LEU A 80 -5.74 -1.45 3.61
C LEU A 80 -6.19 -2.87 3.95
N VAL A 81 -6.08 -3.29 5.22
CA VAL A 81 -6.52 -4.61 5.68
C VAL A 81 -7.97 -4.57 6.17
N SER A 82 -8.36 -3.57 6.95
CA SER A 82 -9.70 -3.50 7.56
C SER A 82 -10.82 -3.33 6.53
N VAL A 83 -10.62 -2.48 5.52
CA VAL A 83 -11.61 -2.22 4.46
C VAL A 83 -11.98 -3.51 3.71
N PRO A 84 -11.05 -4.27 3.09
CA PRO A 84 -11.42 -5.48 2.39
C PRO A 84 -11.98 -6.57 3.29
N LEU A 85 -11.46 -6.75 4.52
CA LEU A 85 -12.01 -7.76 5.44
C LEU A 85 -13.47 -7.46 5.80
N SER A 86 -13.81 -6.20 6.03
CA SER A 86 -15.20 -5.78 6.24
C SER A 86 -16.08 -5.98 5.01
N GLY A 87 -15.49 -5.82 3.82
CA GLY A 87 -16.14 -6.10 2.54
C GLY A 87 -16.45 -7.59 2.38
N VAL A 88 -15.48 -8.47 2.63
CA VAL A 88 -15.66 -9.93 2.58
C VAL A 88 -16.72 -10.37 3.60
N ALA A 89 -16.69 -9.83 4.81
CA ALA A 89 -17.66 -10.17 5.84
C ALA A 89 -19.11 -9.77 5.46
N SER A 90 -19.28 -8.72 4.67
CA SER A 90 -20.62 -8.18 4.34
C SER A 90 -21.14 -8.65 2.98
N PHE A 91 -20.26 -8.80 1.99
CA PHE A 91 -20.62 -9.08 0.60
C PHE A 91 -19.99 -10.38 0.08
N GLY A 92 -19.24 -11.10 0.92
CA GLY A 92 -18.54 -12.32 0.52
C GLY A 92 -17.59 -12.10 -0.66
N LEU A 93 -17.62 -13.04 -1.61
CA LEU A 93 -16.85 -12.97 -2.85
C LEU A 93 -17.29 -11.86 -3.81
N ALA A 94 -18.49 -11.30 -3.63
CA ALA A 94 -18.97 -10.17 -4.43
C ALA A 94 -18.36 -8.82 -3.97
N SER A 95 -17.56 -8.84 -2.90
CA SER A 95 -16.74 -7.71 -2.50
C SER A 95 -15.56 -7.51 -3.46
N SER A 96 -15.07 -6.28 -3.57
CA SER A 96 -13.86 -5.95 -4.32
C SER A 96 -12.55 -6.38 -3.62
N ALA A 97 -12.65 -7.14 -2.52
CA ALA A 97 -11.55 -7.46 -1.61
C ALA A 97 -10.40 -8.22 -2.28
N GLY A 98 -10.68 -9.02 -3.32
CA GLY A 98 -9.66 -9.83 -4.01
C GLY A 98 -8.46 -9.02 -4.51
N ALA A 99 -8.65 -7.77 -4.93
CA ALA A 99 -7.56 -6.90 -5.35
C ALA A 99 -6.79 -6.26 -4.17
N TRP A 100 -7.47 -6.03 -3.05
CA TRP A 100 -6.90 -5.34 -1.89
C TRP A 100 -5.99 -6.23 -1.03
N ILE A 101 -6.30 -7.52 -0.91
CA ILE A 101 -5.52 -8.47 -0.10
C ILE A 101 -4.04 -8.54 -0.55
N PRO A 102 -3.72 -8.84 -1.83
CA PRO A 102 -2.33 -8.84 -2.28
C PRO A 102 -1.71 -7.44 -2.23
N PHE A 103 -2.51 -6.40 -2.49
CA PHE A 103 -2.04 -5.02 -2.44
C PHE A 103 -1.58 -4.58 -1.04
N ALA A 104 -2.32 -4.95 0.01
CA ALA A 104 -1.93 -4.69 1.39
C ALA A 104 -0.59 -5.37 1.74
N GLY A 105 -0.37 -6.59 1.27
CA GLY A 105 0.91 -7.30 1.41
C GLY A 105 2.06 -6.62 0.68
N ILE A 106 1.83 -6.18 -0.57
CA ILE A 106 2.83 -5.46 -1.38
C ILE A 106 3.20 -4.13 -0.71
N LEU A 107 2.23 -3.29 -0.35
CA LEU A 107 2.52 -2.04 0.34
C LEU A 107 3.11 -2.27 1.73
N GLY A 108 2.72 -3.33 2.43
CA GLY A 108 3.34 -3.76 3.68
C GLY A 108 4.81 -4.09 3.48
N ALA A 109 5.16 -4.81 2.41
CA ALA A 109 6.54 -5.14 2.08
C ALA A 109 7.37 -3.90 1.75
N ILE A 110 6.78 -2.95 1.03
CA ILE A 110 7.44 -1.68 0.64
C ILE A 110 7.67 -0.80 1.88
N LEU A 111 6.65 -0.57 2.70
CA LEU A 111 6.71 0.41 3.78
C LEU A 111 7.31 -0.16 5.08
N LEU A 112 6.98 -1.41 5.42
CA LEU A 112 7.38 -2.02 6.70
C LEU A 112 8.47 -3.08 6.51
N GLY A 113 8.85 -3.38 5.26
CA GLY A 113 9.83 -4.40 4.91
C GLY A 113 9.22 -5.77 4.62
N HIS A 114 9.98 -6.61 3.93
CA HIS A 114 9.52 -7.88 3.37
C HIS A 114 8.81 -8.79 4.40
N ARG A 115 9.39 -8.97 5.59
CA ARG A 115 8.80 -9.83 6.64
C ARG A 115 7.42 -9.34 7.08
N ALA A 116 7.27 -8.03 7.29
CA ALA A 116 5.99 -7.43 7.65
C ALA A 116 4.97 -7.57 6.52
N GLY A 117 5.38 -7.36 5.27
CA GLY A 117 4.51 -7.58 4.10
C GLY A 117 3.99 -9.01 3.97
N VAL A 118 4.86 -10.01 4.17
CA VAL A 118 4.47 -11.43 4.19
C VAL A 118 3.49 -11.71 5.33
N LEU A 119 3.76 -11.20 6.54
CA LEU A 119 2.84 -11.35 7.68
C LEU A 119 1.47 -10.72 7.41
N VAL A 120 1.44 -9.51 6.84
CA VAL A 120 0.19 -8.83 6.45
C VAL A 120 -0.58 -9.65 5.42
N LEU A 121 0.10 -10.15 4.39
CA LEU A 121 -0.53 -10.96 3.36
C LEU A 121 -1.15 -12.24 3.93
N LEU A 122 -0.35 -13.02 4.68
CA LEU A 122 -0.78 -14.29 5.25
C LEU A 122 -1.90 -14.10 6.28
N SER A 123 -1.80 -13.08 7.14
CA SER A 123 -2.85 -12.78 8.13
C SER A 123 -4.15 -12.34 7.46
N THR A 124 -4.08 -11.54 6.40
CA THR A 124 -5.28 -11.10 5.67
C THR A 124 -5.93 -12.24 4.89
N ILE A 125 -5.12 -13.13 4.29
CA ILE A 125 -5.62 -14.36 3.65
C ILE A 125 -6.30 -15.25 4.70
N LEU A 126 -5.63 -15.50 5.83
CA LEU A 126 -6.16 -16.33 6.90
C LEU A 126 -7.48 -15.75 7.45
N ALA A 127 -7.53 -14.45 7.71
CA ALA A 127 -8.76 -13.78 8.16
C ALA A 127 -9.89 -13.92 7.11
N SER A 128 -9.56 -13.81 5.83
CA SER A 128 -10.54 -13.98 4.74
C SER A 128 -11.05 -15.43 4.65
N VAL A 129 -10.19 -16.42 4.89
CA VAL A 129 -10.58 -17.83 4.99
C VAL A 129 -11.52 -18.05 6.16
N VAL A 130 -11.18 -17.54 7.36
CA VAL A 130 -12.02 -17.67 8.56
C VAL A 130 -13.39 -17.03 8.36
N ILE A 131 -13.44 -15.82 7.79
CA ILE A 131 -14.70 -15.15 7.44
C ILE A 131 -15.48 -15.99 6.42
N GLY A 132 -14.83 -16.48 5.37
CA GLY A 132 -15.46 -17.31 4.34
C GLY A 132 -16.05 -18.60 4.90
N THR A 133 -15.33 -19.31 5.78
CA THR A 133 -15.82 -20.53 6.42
C THR A 133 -16.97 -20.25 7.38
N SER A 134 -16.91 -19.14 8.14
CA SER A 134 -18.01 -18.76 9.04
C SER A 134 -19.28 -18.44 8.25
N VAL A 135 -19.17 -17.73 7.13
CA VAL A 135 -20.30 -17.48 6.23
C VAL A 135 -20.87 -18.79 5.69
N MET A 136 -20.02 -19.73 5.26
CA MET A 136 -20.48 -21.04 4.75
C MET A 136 -21.19 -21.91 5.81
N VAL A 137 -20.82 -21.79 7.09
CA VAL A 137 -21.33 -22.62 8.18
C VAL A 137 -22.59 -22.01 8.82
N ASP A 138 -22.59 -20.70 9.08
CA ASP A 138 -23.59 -20.06 9.95
C ASP A 138 -24.66 -19.27 9.20
N HIS A 139 -24.45 -18.82 7.95
CA HIS A 139 -25.37 -17.88 7.29
C HIS A 139 -25.61 -18.21 5.80
N GLY A 140 -26.87 -18.43 5.46
CA GLY A 140 -27.36 -18.44 4.08
C GLY A 140 -27.03 -17.13 3.36
N LEU A 141 -27.17 -17.16 2.04
CA LEU A 141 -26.93 -16.08 1.07
C LEU A 141 -27.18 -14.67 1.64
N PRO A 142 -26.41 -13.65 1.21
CA PRO A 142 -26.55 -12.28 1.72
C PRO A 142 -28.01 -11.83 1.77
N GLY A 143 -28.42 -11.14 2.83
CA GLY A 143 -29.80 -10.70 3.04
C GLY A 143 -30.30 -9.62 2.06
N PHE A 144 -29.65 -9.47 0.91
CA PHE A 144 -29.96 -8.53 -0.15
C PHE A 144 -29.91 -9.23 -1.52
N ASP A 145 -30.57 -8.65 -2.52
CA ASP A 145 -30.55 -9.17 -3.89
C ASP A 145 -29.15 -9.01 -4.52
N LEU A 146 -28.44 -10.14 -4.62
CA LEU A 146 -27.10 -10.19 -5.17
C LEU A 146 -27.05 -9.81 -6.65
N VAL A 147 -28.07 -10.15 -7.44
CA VAL A 147 -28.13 -9.84 -8.87
C VAL A 147 -28.34 -8.34 -9.06
N ALA A 148 -29.26 -7.74 -8.30
CA ALA A 148 -29.46 -6.29 -8.30
C ALA A 148 -28.19 -5.54 -7.88
N TYR A 149 -27.44 -6.07 -6.90
CA TYR A 149 -26.14 -5.51 -6.51
C TYR A 149 -25.11 -5.59 -7.64
N MET A 150 -24.90 -6.76 -8.24
CA MET A 150 -23.88 -6.98 -9.28
C MET A 150 -24.16 -6.22 -10.58
N THR A 151 -25.42 -5.86 -10.83
CA THR A 151 -25.84 -5.07 -12.00
C THR A 151 -25.96 -3.57 -11.69
N SER A 152 -25.77 -3.15 -10.44
CA SER A 152 -25.88 -1.74 -10.03
C SER A 152 -24.71 -0.88 -10.52
N GLY A 153 -25.01 0.27 -11.12
CA GLY A 153 -24.00 1.25 -11.52
C GLY A 153 -23.11 1.73 -10.36
N PHE A 154 -23.64 1.83 -9.14
CA PHE A 154 -22.85 2.21 -7.95
C PHE A 154 -21.84 1.13 -7.54
N ALA A 155 -22.18 -0.16 -7.71
CA ALA A 155 -21.25 -1.26 -7.48
C ALA A 155 -20.09 -1.24 -8.48
N TRP A 156 -20.38 -0.94 -9.75
CA TRP A 156 -19.34 -0.78 -10.76
C TRP A 156 -18.50 0.48 -10.54
N ALA A 157 -19.11 1.60 -10.13
CA ALA A 157 -18.37 2.83 -9.82
C ALA A 157 -17.37 2.63 -8.68
N ILE A 158 -17.77 1.94 -7.59
CA ILE A 158 -16.85 1.67 -6.47
C ILE A 158 -15.75 0.67 -6.87
N GLN A 159 -16.04 -0.24 -7.81
CA GLN A 159 -15.05 -1.16 -8.37
C GLN A 159 -13.99 -0.43 -9.20
N VAL A 160 -14.40 0.54 -10.04
CA VAL A 160 -13.48 1.37 -10.82
C VAL A 160 -12.58 2.20 -9.91
N ILE A 161 -13.14 2.82 -8.86
CA ILE A 161 -12.35 3.57 -7.86
C ILE A 161 -11.33 2.65 -7.18
N THR A 162 -11.75 1.43 -6.83
CA THR A 162 -10.87 0.42 -6.24
C THR A 162 -9.68 0.11 -7.16
N TRP A 163 -9.92 -0.12 -8.45
CA TRP A 163 -8.85 -0.40 -9.41
C TRP A 163 -7.94 0.78 -9.65
N LEU A 164 -8.47 2.00 -9.75
CA LEU A 164 -7.67 3.22 -9.86
C LEU A 164 -6.77 3.40 -8.64
N MET A 165 -7.30 3.11 -7.45
CA MET A 165 -6.54 3.21 -6.21
C MET A 165 -5.45 2.14 -6.14
N VAL A 166 -5.84 0.85 -6.19
CA VAL A 166 -4.91 -0.28 -6.05
C VAL A 166 -3.89 -0.28 -7.18
N GLY A 167 -4.35 -0.18 -8.43
CA GLY A 167 -3.50 -0.19 -9.61
C GLY A 167 -2.63 1.06 -9.70
N GLY A 168 -3.21 2.25 -9.58
CA GLY A 168 -2.48 3.51 -9.68
C GLY A 168 -1.42 3.67 -8.61
N VAL A 169 -1.75 3.33 -7.35
CA VAL A 169 -0.78 3.36 -6.26
C VAL A 169 0.30 2.30 -6.45
N SER A 170 -0.05 1.08 -6.86
CA SER A 170 0.96 0.02 -7.10
C SER A 170 1.94 0.41 -8.18
N VAL A 171 1.45 0.88 -9.34
CA VAL A 171 2.27 1.30 -10.47
C VAL A 171 3.21 2.44 -10.05
N THR A 172 2.69 3.43 -9.34
CA THR A 172 3.50 4.57 -8.89
C THR A 172 4.55 4.14 -7.86
N ALA A 173 4.17 3.33 -6.86
CA ALA A 173 5.08 2.88 -5.81
C ALA A 173 6.20 1.99 -6.38
N ILE A 174 5.86 1.06 -7.27
CA ILE A 174 6.83 0.20 -7.95
C ILE A 174 7.73 1.04 -8.87
N GLY A 175 7.16 1.98 -9.63
CA GLY A 175 7.93 2.87 -10.51
C GLY A 175 8.96 3.70 -9.75
N VAL A 176 8.58 4.26 -8.59
CA VAL A 176 9.50 4.97 -7.71
C VAL A 176 10.58 4.02 -7.18
N LEU A 177 10.23 2.85 -6.66
CA LEU A 177 11.23 1.90 -6.16
C LEU A 177 12.21 1.46 -7.24
N ASN A 178 11.71 1.19 -8.45
CA ASN A 178 12.54 0.75 -9.56
C ASN A 178 13.53 1.85 -9.99
N SER A 179 13.09 3.11 -10.07
CA SER A 179 14.00 4.21 -10.41
C SER A 179 15.09 4.41 -9.36
N TYR A 180 14.74 4.27 -8.07
CA TYR A 180 15.72 4.29 -6.99
C TYR A 180 16.70 3.11 -7.05
N PHE A 181 16.21 1.91 -7.36
CA PHE A 181 17.07 0.74 -7.50
C PHE A 181 18.08 0.90 -8.65
N VAL A 182 17.62 1.36 -9.82
CA VAL A 182 18.49 1.65 -10.98
C VAL A 182 19.51 2.72 -10.63
N ALA A 183 19.10 3.81 -9.97
CA ALA A 183 20.02 4.87 -9.55
C ALA A 183 21.06 4.38 -8.53
N SER A 184 20.65 3.53 -7.58
CA SER A 184 21.55 2.94 -6.60
C SER A 184 22.60 2.04 -7.25
N VAL A 185 22.20 1.16 -8.17
CA VAL A 185 23.15 0.29 -8.91
C VAL A 185 24.14 1.13 -9.72
N ALA A 186 23.67 2.19 -10.39
CA ALA A 186 24.55 3.09 -11.14
C ALA A 186 25.55 3.82 -10.22
N ALA A 187 25.10 4.31 -9.06
CA ALA A 187 25.96 4.97 -8.09
C ALA A 187 27.01 4.01 -7.50
N THR A 188 26.64 2.78 -7.17
CA THR A 188 27.58 1.76 -6.68
C THR A 188 28.65 1.44 -7.72
N LYS A 189 28.27 1.32 -9.00
CA LYS A 189 29.22 1.09 -10.09
C LYS A 189 30.22 2.26 -10.23
N GLN A 190 29.72 3.49 -10.19
CA GLN A 190 30.57 4.68 -10.27
C GLN A 190 31.55 4.78 -9.10
N GLN A 191 31.14 4.41 -7.87
CA GLN A 191 32.02 4.36 -6.71
C GLN A 191 33.11 3.28 -6.85
N ALA A 192 32.78 2.13 -7.43
CA ALA A 192 33.76 1.07 -7.70
C ALA A 192 34.81 1.55 -8.72
N GLU A 193 34.38 2.17 -9.82
CA GLU A 193 35.29 2.72 -10.84
C GLU A 193 36.19 3.83 -10.27
N ALA A 194 35.64 4.74 -9.46
CA ALA A 194 36.42 5.79 -8.81
C ALA A 194 37.45 5.25 -7.82
N LEU A 195 37.11 4.19 -7.08
CA LEU A 195 38.03 3.53 -6.16
C LEU A 195 39.18 2.85 -6.91
N GLU A 196 38.88 2.13 -8.00
CA GLU A 196 39.91 1.52 -8.86
C GLU A 196 40.85 2.58 -9.44
N GLN A 197 40.31 3.71 -9.89
CA GLN A 197 41.13 4.80 -10.44
C GLN A 197 42.06 5.41 -9.38
N SER A 198 41.55 5.66 -8.18
CA SER A 198 42.37 6.17 -7.07
C SER A 198 43.47 5.18 -6.67
N GLN A 199 43.18 3.87 -6.66
CA GLN A 199 44.19 2.84 -6.40
C GLN A 199 45.28 2.79 -7.47
N ARG A 200 44.94 2.96 -8.76
CA ARG A 200 45.92 3.04 -9.85
C ARG A 200 46.82 4.25 -9.70
N GLU A 201 46.24 5.42 -9.41
CA GLU A 201 47.00 6.66 -9.22
C GLU A 201 47.96 6.55 -8.03
N TYR A 202 47.54 5.98 -6.90
CA TYR A 202 48.45 5.72 -5.77
C TYR A 202 49.58 4.74 -6.12
N ARG A 203 49.29 3.71 -6.93
CA ARG A 203 50.31 2.76 -7.37
C ARG A 203 51.34 3.42 -8.29
N GLU A 204 50.90 4.21 -9.26
CA GLU A 204 51.79 4.97 -10.16
C GLU A 204 52.66 5.97 -9.38
N ILE A 205 52.10 6.68 -8.40
CA ILE A 205 52.87 7.59 -7.52
C ILE A 205 53.93 6.82 -6.72
N PHE A 206 53.58 5.64 -6.19
CA PHE A 206 54.53 4.80 -5.45
C PHE A 206 55.66 4.28 -6.33
N GLU A 207 55.36 3.77 -7.53
CA GLU A 207 56.36 3.30 -8.50
C GLU A 207 57.33 4.44 -8.89
N ASN A 208 56.81 5.63 -9.19
CA ASN A 208 57.65 6.79 -9.53
C ASN A 208 58.56 7.26 -8.36
N MET A 209 58.13 7.12 -7.10
CA MET A 209 58.97 7.43 -5.94
C MET A 209 60.09 6.41 -5.73
N VAL A 210 59.85 5.13 -6.05
CA VAL A 210 60.89 4.08 -5.95
C VAL A 210 61.98 4.31 -7.01
N ASP A 211 61.61 4.72 -8.22
CA ASP A 211 62.57 4.96 -9.31
C ASP A 211 63.45 6.22 -9.12
N THR A 212 63.10 7.10 -8.17
CA THR A 212 63.84 8.35 -7.90
C THR A 212 64.85 8.27 -6.75
N VAL A 213 64.96 7.12 -6.07
CA VAL A 213 65.90 6.86 -4.96
C VAL A 213 67.01 5.90 -5.40
#